data_AF-A0A1J7FUZ7-F1
#
_entry.id   AF-A0A1J7FUZ7-F1
#
_cell.length_a   1.000
_cell.length_b   1.000
_cell.length_c   1.000
_cell.angle_alpha   90.00
_cell.angle_beta   90.00
_cell.angle_gamma   90.00
#
_symmetry.space_group_name_H-M   'P 1'
#
loop_
_entity.id
_entity.type
_entity.pdbx_description
1 polymer ?
#
loop_
_entity_poly.entity_id
_entity_poly.type
_entity_poly.pdbx_seq_one_letter_code
_entity_poly.pdbx_strand_id
1 'polypeptide(L)'
;MIQAEKLLLEAALEDPANQRFVLLSDSCVPLYNFSYVYDYVMASPRSFVDSFLDVKEGRYNPKMSPKIPREKWRKGSQWITLIRSHAEVIVDDDIIFSVFKKYCKRRPPIDSRKGKLNLKLQKQHNCIPDEHYVQTLLAMHDLEGELERRTLTYTLWNQSAAKKENQWHPMTFSYANANPQRIKDMKGINHVYYETEYRTEWCHSNSTSVPCFLFARKFSQGAAMRLLSEEVIGHFEVSAMLDTPL
;
A
#
# COMPACT_ATOMS: atom_id res chain seq x y z
N MET A 1 -8.80 -5.43 8.37
CA MET A 1 -8.04 -4.44 7.59
C MET A 1 -9.00 -3.58 6.78
N ILE A 2 -9.60 -4.07 5.69
CA ILE A 2 -10.54 -3.29 4.86
C ILE A 2 -11.59 -2.51 5.67
N GLN A 3 -12.29 -3.16 6.61
CA GLN A 3 -13.28 -2.48 7.45
C GLN A 3 -12.67 -1.30 8.22
N ALA A 4 -11.45 -1.46 8.77
CA ALA A 4 -10.78 -0.40 9.50
C ALA A 4 -10.34 0.73 8.57
N GLU A 5 -9.84 0.42 7.37
CA GLU A 5 -9.49 1.41 6.35
C GLU A 5 -10.73 2.21 5.90
N LYS A 6 -11.87 1.53 5.66
CA LYS A 6 -13.15 2.19 5.35
C LYS A 6 -13.57 3.15 6.47
N LEU A 7 -13.52 2.72 7.74
CA LEU A 7 -13.88 3.57 8.88
C LEU A 7 -12.93 4.78 9.03
N LEU A 8 -11.64 4.60 8.77
CA LEU A 8 -10.67 5.71 8.78
C LEU A 8 -10.97 6.72 7.66
N LEU A 9 -11.32 6.24 6.47
CA LEU A 9 -11.71 7.10 5.34
C LEU A 9 -13.02 7.82 5.61
N GLU A 10 -14.02 7.13 6.16
CA GLU A 10 -15.32 7.69 6.52
C GLU A 10 -15.17 8.85 7.51
N ALA A 11 -14.42 8.62 8.60
CA ALA A 11 -14.12 9.66 9.58
C ALA A 11 -13.34 10.84 8.97
N ALA A 12 -12.37 10.57 8.08
CA ALA A 12 -11.61 11.62 7.42
C ALA A 12 -12.45 12.41 6.38
N LEU A 13 -13.47 11.79 5.79
CA LEU A 13 -14.37 12.44 4.81
C LEU A 13 -15.36 13.40 5.46
N GLU A 14 -15.60 13.31 6.78
CA GLU A 14 -16.45 14.25 7.52
C GLU A 14 -15.97 15.70 7.35
N ASP A 15 -14.66 15.91 7.24
CA ASP A 15 -14.10 17.23 6.90
C ASP A 15 -14.13 17.45 5.38
N PRO A 16 -14.91 18.43 4.87
CA PRO A 16 -14.93 18.76 3.45
C PRO A 16 -13.60 19.33 2.94
N ALA A 17 -12.72 19.83 3.82
CA ALA A 17 -11.39 20.31 3.44
C ALA A 17 -10.41 19.17 3.11
N ASN A 18 -10.70 17.93 3.52
CA ASN A 18 -9.87 16.77 3.18
C ASN A 18 -10.08 16.37 1.72
N GLN A 19 -9.08 16.69 0.89
CA GLN A 19 -9.09 16.43 -0.57
C GLN A 19 -8.16 15.29 -0.99
N ARG A 20 -7.28 14.83 -0.09
CA ARG A 20 -6.30 13.77 -0.32
C ARG A 20 -6.20 12.87 0.90
N PHE A 21 -6.14 11.56 0.68
CA PHE A 21 -6.13 10.56 1.74
C PHE A 21 -4.93 9.65 1.56
N VAL A 22 -3.99 9.68 2.50
CA VAL A 22 -2.75 8.87 2.44
C VAL A 22 -2.79 7.84 3.56
N LEU A 23 -2.73 6.55 3.21
CA LEU A 23 -2.66 5.48 4.20
C LEU A 23 -1.21 5.23 4.63
N LEU A 24 -0.93 5.33 5.93
CA LEU A 24 0.39 5.09 6.53
C LEU A 24 0.29 4.18 7.76
N SER A 25 1.42 3.66 8.21
CA SER A 25 1.55 2.93 9.47
C SER A 25 2.64 3.53 10.36
N ASP A 26 2.66 3.12 11.63
CA ASP A 26 3.70 3.41 12.64
C ASP A 26 5.15 3.22 12.20
N SER A 27 5.36 2.40 11.17
CA SER A 27 6.66 2.00 10.64
C SER A 27 6.92 2.52 9.22
N CYS A 28 6.13 3.50 8.78
CA CYS A 28 6.40 4.32 7.61
C CYS A 28 7.22 5.56 8.01
N VAL A 29 8.11 6.01 7.13
CA VAL A 29 8.85 7.26 7.26
C VAL A 29 8.68 8.10 6.00
N PRO A 30 8.59 9.43 6.11
CA PRO A 30 8.66 10.30 4.94
C PRO A 30 10.07 10.26 4.35
N LEU A 31 10.18 10.39 3.02
CA LEU A 31 11.46 10.57 2.34
C LEU A 31 11.76 12.05 2.09
N TYR A 32 10.73 12.90 2.08
CA TYR A 32 10.84 14.34 1.81
C TYR A 32 10.12 15.12 2.90
N ASN A 33 10.43 16.41 3.03
CA ASN A 33 9.73 17.28 3.96
C ASN A 33 8.24 17.41 3.61
N PHE A 34 7.44 17.88 4.57
CA PHE A 34 6.00 17.97 4.41
C PHE A 34 5.58 18.83 3.22
N SER A 35 6.20 20.00 3.02
CA SER A 35 5.87 20.91 1.91
C SER A 35 6.02 20.21 0.55
N TYR A 36 7.13 19.50 0.34
CA TYR A 36 7.35 18.74 -0.90
C TYR A 36 6.31 17.64 -1.09
N VAL A 37 6.00 16.87 -0.03
CA VAL A 37 4.99 15.80 -0.08
C VAL A 37 3.61 16.37 -0.40
N TYR A 38 3.24 17.46 0.28
CA TYR A 38 1.98 18.16 0.09
C TYR A 38 1.84 18.67 -1.35
N ASP A 39 2.82 19.42 -1.85
CA ASP A 39 2.80 19.98 -3.20
C ASP A 39 2.72 18.88 -4.26
N TYR A 40 3.49 17.79 -4.08
CA TYR A 40 3.45 16.64 -4.98
C TYR A 40 2.06 16.01 -5.07
N VAL A 41 1.45 15.70 -3.92
CA VAL A 41 0.17 14.99 -3.85
C VAL A 41 -0.99 15.89 -4.28
N MET A 42 -0.93 17.18 -3.95
CA MET A 42 -1.96 18.15 -4.32
C MET A 42 -1.92 18.52 -5.80
N ALA A 43 -0.74 18.55 -6.42
CA ALA A 43 -0.59 18.86 -7.85
C ALA A 43 -1.14 17.76 -8.78
N SER A 44 -1.19 16.51 -8.32
CA SER A 44 -1.74 15.39 -9.11
C SER A 44 -3.28 15.37 -9.04
N PRO A 45 -3.99 15.28 -10.18
CA PRO A 45 -5.44 15.05 -10.19
C PRO A 45 -5.80 13.57 -9.99
N ARG A 46 -4.82 12.66 -9.89
CA ARG A 46 -5.00 11.21 -9.87
C ARG A 46 -4.73 10.61 -8.49
N SER A 47 -5.37 9.47 -8.22
CA SER A 47 -4.98 8.62 -7.10
C SER A 47 -3.71 7.82 -7.43
N PHE A 48 -2.89 7.54 -6.42
CA PHE A 48 -1.75 6.63 -6.52
C PHE A 48 -2.13 5.31 -5.87
N VAL A 49 -2.58 4.38 -6.71
CA VAL A 49 -3.00 3.05 -6.30
C VAL A 49 -2.23 2.06 -7.15
N ASP A 50 -1.32 1.34 -6.50
CA ASP A 50 -0.67 0.21 -7.14
C ASP A 50 -1.74 -0.80 -7.59
N SER A 51 -1.78 -1.11 -8.89
CA SER A 51 -2.82 -1.97 -9.49
C SER A 51 -2.28 -2.67 -10.73
N PHE A 52 -2.36 -4.00 -10.72
CA PHE A 52 -1.93 -4.87 -11.82
C PHE A 52 -2.67 -6.21 -11.80
N LEU A 53 -2.60 -6.95 -12.90
CA LEU A 53 -3.18 -8.29 -13.05
C LEU A 53 -2.50 -9.31 -12.13
N ASP A 54 -3.30 -10.06 -11.37
CA ASP A 54 -2.83 -11.18 -10.56
C ASP A 54 -2.76 -12.47 -11.39
N VAL A 55 -1.64 -12.65 -12.09
CA VAL A 55 -1.39 -13.85 -12.91
C VAL A 55 -0.91 -15.05 -12.09
N LYS A 56 -0.53 -14.85 -10.82
CA LYS A 56 -0.08 -15.95 -9.94
C LYS A 56 -1.29 -16.76 -9.50
N GLU A 57 -1.29 -18.05 -9.86
CA GLU A 57 -2.45 -18.92 -9.68
C GLU A 57 -2.88 -19.03 -8.20
N GLY A 58 -4.20 -18.97 -7.96
CA GLY A 58 -4.82 -19.47 -6.73
C GLY A 58 -5.32 -18.45 -5.70
N ARG A 59 -5.11 -17.14 -5.87
CA ARG A 59 -5.66 -16.12 -4.94
C ARG A 59 -7.13 -15.81 -5.21
N TYR A 60 -7.52 -15.70 -6.49
CA TYR A 60 -8.91 -15.49 -6.89
C TYR A 60 -9.77 -16.71 -6.56
N ASN A 61 -10.89 -16.47 -5.87
CA ASN A 61 -11.89 -17.49 -5.56
C ASN A 61 -13.03 -17.45 -6.59
N PRO A 62 -13.27 -18.51 -7.38
CA PRO A 62 -14.32 -18.52 -8.40
C PRO A 62 -15.73 -18.21 -7.90
N LYS A 63 -16.01 -18.40 -6.60
CA LYS A 63 -17.29 -18.07 -5.96
C LYS A 63 -17.55 -16.56 -5.82
N MET A 64 -16.57 -15.71 -6.14
CA MET A 64 -16.75 -14.27 -6.20
C MET A 64 -17.46 -13.84 -7.49
N SER A 65 -17.39 -14.66 -8.55
CA SER A 65 -18.18 -14.47 -9.77
C SER A 65 -19.68 -14.75 -9.52
N PRO A 66 -20.61 -14.03 -10.17
CA PRO A 66 -20.37 -12.97 -11.16
C PRO A 66 -20.16 -11.57 -10.55
N LYS A 67 -20.31 -11.41 -9.24
CA LYS A 67 -20.24 -10.09 -8.59
C LYS A 67 -18.87 -9.41 -8.72
N ILE A 68 -17.80 -10.19 -8.65
CA ILE A 68 -16.45 -9.76 -9.01
C ILE A 68 -15.99 -10.70 -10.12
N PRO A 69 -16.07 -10.28 -11.39
CA PRO A 69 -15.54 -11.06 -12.50
C PRO A 69 -14.01 -11.18 -12.41
N ARG A 70 -13.45 -12.25 -12.99
CA ARG A 70 -12.01 -12.55 -12.88
C ARG A 70 -11.17 -11.48 -13.59
N GLU A 71 -11.68 -10.92 -14.67
CA GLU A 71 -11.07 -9.87 -15.47
C GLU A 71 -11.00 -8.52 -14.75
N LYS A 72 -11.80 -8.31 -13.69
CA LYS A 72 -11.76 -7.13 -12.83
C LYS A 72 -10.91 -7.36 -11.57
N TRP A 73 -10.46 -8.59 -11.33
CA TRP A 73 -9.57 -8.91 -10.22
C TRP A 73 -8.22 -8.20 -10.42
N ARG A 74 -7.85 -7.36 -9.44
CA ARG A 74 -6.58 -6.64 -9.43
C ARG A 74 -5.82 -6.92 -8.15
N LYS A 75 -4.50 -6.79 -8.22
CA LYS A 75 -3.58 -6.86 -7.10
C LYS A 75 -2.80 -5.56 -7.00
N GLY A 76 -2.39 -5.19 -5.80
CA GLY A 76 -1.39 -4.16 -5.56
C GLY A 76 -0.99 -4.02 -4.10
N SER A 77 -0.18 -3.02 -3.84
CA SER A 77 0.14 -2.54 -2.49
C SER A 77 -1.12 -2.11 -1.72
N GLN A 78 -1.16 -2.44 -0.42
CA GLN A 78 -2.13 -1.87 0.52
C GLN A 78 -1.97 -0.34 0.68
N TRP A 79 -0.76 0.18 0.49
CA TRP A 79 -0.44 1.59 0.72
C TRP A 79 -0.90 2.43 -0.47
N ILE A 80 -1.95 3.21 -0.24
CA ILE A 80 -2.65 4.00 -1.25
C ILE A 80 -2.61 5.49 -0.93
N THR A 81 -2.72 6.31 -1.97
CA THR A 81 -3.02 7.74 -1.87
C THR A 81 -4.20 8.05 -2.77
N LEU A 82 -5.28 8.60 -2.21
CA LEU A 82 -6.54 8.79 -2.90
C LEU A 82 -6.89 10.26 -3.06
N ILE A 83 -7.50 10.59 -4.20
CA ILE A 83 -8.37 11.76 -4.31
C ILE A 83 -9.70 11.50 -3.59
N ARG A 84 -10.40 12.57 -3.23
CA ARG A 84 -11.64 12.49 -2.44
C ARG A 84 -12.72 11.61 -3.06
N SER A 85 -13.01 11.77 -4.36
CA SER A 85 -14.04 10.97 -5.05
C SER A 85 -13.78 9.46 -4.96
N HIS A 86 -12.52 9.03 -5.04
CA HIS A 86 -12.14 7.63 -4.87
C HIS A 86 -12.25 7.14 -3.42
N ALA A 87 -12.04 8.00 -2.43
CA ALA A 87 -12.28 7.67 -1.04
C ALA A 87 -13.79 7.46 -0.77
N GLU A 88 -14.64 8.32 -1.34
CA GLU A 88 -16.10 8.20 -1.27
C GLU A 88 -16.58 6.87 -1.87
N VAL A 89 -16.09 6.49 -3.07
CA VAL A 89 -16.37 5.17 -3.67
C VAL A 89 -16.02 4.02 -2.72
N ILE A 90 -14.88 4.10 -2.02
CA ILE A 90 -14.44 3.06 -1.10
C ILE A 90 -15.34 2.97 0.12
N VAL A 91 -15.77 4.09 0.69
CA VAL A 91 -16.63 4.14 1.87
C VAL A 91 -18.04 3.66 1.54
N ASP A 92 -18.58 4.06 0.39
CA ASP A 92 -19.94 3.73 -0.05
C ASP A 92 -20.11 2.25 -0.49
N ASP A 93 -19.02 1.52 -0.75
CA ASP A 93 -19.12 0.13 -1.20
C ASP A 93 -19.49 -0.87 -0.08
N ASP A 94 -20.70 -1.42 -0.15
CA ASP A 94 -21.10 -2.57 0.65
C ASP A 94 -21.12 -3.89 -0.12
N ILE A 95 -21.18 -3.83 -1.45
CA ILE A 95 -21.43 -4.99 -2.30
C ILE A 95 -20.15 -5.79 -2.49
N ILE A 96 -19.10 -5.15 -2.98
CA ILE A 96 -17.80 -5.79 -3.26
C ILE A 96 -17.16 -6.17 -1.93
N PHE A 97 -17.25 -5.28 -0.93
CA PHE A 97 -16.78 -5.53 0.43
C PHE A 97 -17.41 -6.78 1.04
N SER A 98 -18.72 -6.97 0.90
CA SER A 98 -19.43 -8.18 1.36
C SER A 98 -18.93 -9.45 0.68
N VAL A 99 -18.60 -9.39 -0.61
CA VAL A 99 -18.04 -10.53 -1.36
C VAL A 99 -16.64 -10.86 -0.85
N PHE A 100 -15.76 -9.86 -0.66
CA PHE A 100 -14.44 -10.03 -0.05
C PHE A 100 -14.55 -10.64 1.35
N LYS A 101 -15.44 -10.09 2.19
CA LYS A 101 -15.69 -10.59 3.56
C LYS A 101 -16.14 -12.05 3.56
N LYS A 102 -16.84 -12.52 2.52
CA LYS A 102 -17.32 -13.90 2.44
C LYS A 102 -16.28 -14.86 1.85
N TYR A 103 -15.59 -14.47 0.77
CA TYR A 103 -14.84 -15.41 -0.07
C TYR A 103 -13.32 -15.16 -0.13
N CYS A 104 -12.86 -13.94 0.14
CA CYS A 104 -11.43 -13.62 0.21
C CYS A 104 -10.92 -13.85 1.64
N LYS A 105 -10.50 -15.09 1.91
CA LYS A 105 -9.95 -15.50 3.21
C LYS A 105 -8.48 -15.84 3.07
N ARG A 106 -7.68 -15.39 4.05
CA ARG A 106 -6.29 -15.82 4.15
C ARG A 106 -6.25 -17.29 4.58
N ARG A 107 -5.44 -18.08 3.90
CA ARG A 107 -5.21 -19.47 4.29
C ARG A 107 -4.43 -19.48 5.61
N PRO A 108 -4.93 -20.16 6.65
CA PRO A 108 -4.21 -20.23 7.91
C PRO A 108 -2.96 -21.12 7.78
N PRO A 109 -1.91 -20.86 8.58
CA PRO A 109 -0.78 -21.78 8.69
C PRO A 109 -1.25 -23.14 9.24
N ILE A 110 -0.47 -24.18 8.96
CA ILE A 110 -0.75 -25.52 9.47
C ILE A 110 -0.60 -25.51 10.99
N ASP A 111 -1.62 -25.99 11.70
CA ASP A 111 -1.61 -26.17 13.15
C ASP A 111 -1.74 -27.66 13.45
N SER A 112 -0.70 -28.28 14.01
CA SER A 112 -0.66 -29.73 14.28
C SER A 112 -1.84 -30.20 15.14
N ARG A 113 -2.38 -29.33 16.00
CA ARG A 113 -3.56 -29.61 16.84
C ARG A 113 -4.85 -29.77 16.05
N LYS A 114 -4.90 -29.29 14.79
CA LYS A 114 -6.10 -29.34 13.94
C LYS A 114 -6.23 -30.62 13.12
N GLY A 115 -5.24 -31.53 13.14
CA GLY A 115 -5.32 -32.84 12.48
C GLY A 115 -5.92 -32.79 11.07
N LYS A 116 -7.00 -33.55 10.84
CA LYS A 116 -7.72 -33.62 9.55
C LYS A 116 -8.36 -32.29 9.10
N LEU A 117 -8.60 -31.35 10.01
CA LEU A 117 -9.14 -30.03 9.66
C LEU A 117 -8.13 -29.20 8.85
N ASN A 118 -6.82 -29.45 8.99
CA ASN A 118 -5.81 -28.82 8.13
C ASN A 118 -6.06 -29.14 6.66
N LEU A 119 -6.43 -30.37 6.30
CA LEU A 119 -6.72 -30.71 4.89
C LEU A 119 -7.82 -29.85 4.30
N LYS A 120 -8.85 -29.50 5.09
CA LYS A 120 -9.95 -28.64 4.64
C LYS A 120 -9.52 -27.17 4.55
N LEU A 121 -8.71 -26.69 5.49
CA LEU A 121 -8.20 -25.32 5.52
C LEU A 121 -7.16 -25.07 4.43
N GLN A 122 -6.29 -26.04 4.14
CA GLN A 122 -5.26 -25.94 3.10
C GLN A 122 -5.86 -25.97 1.67
N LYS A 123 -7.09 -26.50 1.51
CA LYS A 123 -7.86 -26.41 0.26
C LYS A 123 -8.48 -25.03 0.02
N GLN A 124 -8.44 -24.10 0.97
CA GLN A 124 -8.97 -22.74 0.77
C GLN A 124 -8.04 -21.91 -0.13
N HIS A 125 -8.64 -21.05 -0.95
CA HIS A 125 -7.89 -20.03 -1.70
C HIS A 125 -7.18 -19.09 -0.73
N ASN A 126 -5.89 -18.84 -0.94
CA ASN A 126 -5.13 -17.94 -0.08
C ASN A 126 -5.26 -16.51 -0.61
N CYS A 127 -6.33 -15.83 -0.22
CA CYS A 127 -6.59 -14.45 -0.65
C CYS A 127 -6.07 -13.46 0.39
N ILE A 128 -5.50 -12.32 -0.07
CA ILE A 128 -4.96 -11.26 0.77
C ILE A 128 -5.82 -10.00 0.57
N PRO A 129 -6.88 -9.81 1.36
CA PRO A 129 -7.94 -8.84 1.05
C PRO A 129 -7.45 -7.40 0.87
N ASP A 130 -6.51 -6.98 1.70
CA ASP A 130 -5.85 -5.68 1.74
C ASP A 130 -4.94 -5.37 0.53
N GLU A 131 -4.46 -6.40 -0.18
CA GLU A 131 -3.66 -6.24 -1.41
C GLU A 131 -4.52 -6.30 -2.69
N HIS A 132 -5.85 -6.35 -2.56
CA HIS A 132 -6.73 -6.63 -3.68
C HIS A 132 -8.02 -5.79 -3.71
N TYR A 133 -8.59 -5.44 -2.54
CA TYR A 133 -9.92 -4.84 -2.46
C TYR A 133 -10.02 -3.50 -3.16
N VAL A 134 -9.18 -2.52 -2.82
CA VAL A 134 -9.27 -1.17 -3.38
C VAL A 134 -9.02 -1.19 -4.88
N GLN A 135 -8.00 -1.93 -5.33
CA GLN A 135 -7.67 -2.07 -6.75
C GLN A 135 -8.83 -2.69 -7.54
N THR A 136 -9.41 -3.77 -7.00
CA THR A 136 -10.52 -4.47 -7.63
C THR A 136 -11.77 -3.59 -7.66
N LEU A 137 -12.07 -2.89 -6.56
CA LEU A 137 -13.22 -1.99 -6.49
C LEU A 137 -13.11 -0.88 -7.54
N LEU A 138 -11.98 -0.18 -7.62
CA LEU A 138 -11.79 0.88 -8.62
C LEU A 138 -11.85 0.34 -10.05
N ALA A 139 -11.34 -0.87 -10.30
CA ALA A 139 -11.50 -1.53 -11.59
C ALA A 139 -12.96 -1.89 -11.90
N MET A 140 -13.75 -2.31 -10.91
CA MET A 140 -15.18 -2.59 -11.05
C MET A 140 -15.99 -1.33 -11.41
N HIS A 141 -15.52 -0.15 -10.97
CA HIS A 141 -16.12 1.15 -11.29
C HIS A 141 -15.54 1.79 -12.57
N ASP A 142 -14.68 1.10 -13.32
CA ASP A 142 -14.01 1.61 -14.52
C ASP A 142 -13.13 2.86 -14.28
N LEU A 143 -12.65 3.04 -13.05
CA LEU A 143 -11.85 4.20 -12.62
C LEU A 143 -10.34 4.01 -12.83
N GLU A 144 -9.89 2.95 -13.52
CA GLU A 144 -8.46 2.67 -13.71
C GLU A 144 -7.74 3.78 -14.50
N GLY A 145 -8.46 4.52 -15.35
CA GLY A 145 -7.92 5.67 -16.11
C GLY A 145 -7.61 6.90 -15.25
N GLU A 146 -8.12 6.95 -14.02
CA GLU A 146 -7.91 8.03 -13.05
C GLU A 146 -6.78 7.71 -12.04
N LEU A 147 -6.08 6.60 -12.25
CA LEU A 147 -5.01 6.13 -11.38
C LEU A 147 -3.63 6.37 -12.01
N GLU A 148 -2.71 6.87 -11.20
CA GLU A 148 -1.31 6.48 -11.31
C GLU A 148 -1.22 5.06 -10.76
N ARG A 149 -1.00 4.07 -11.63
CA ARG A 149 -1.01 2.63 -11.29
C ARG A 149 0.27 2.19 -10.58
N ARG A 150 0.61 2.90 -9.50
CA ARG A 150 1.75 2.72 -8.61
C ARG A 150 1.42 3.30 -7.22
N THR A 151 2.15 2.84 -6.20
CA THR A 151 2.09 3.42 -4.85
C THR A 151 3.17 4.48 -4.64
N LEU A 152 2.93 5.43 -3.73
CA LEU A 152 3.93 6.39 -3.26
C LEU A 152 4.78 5.86 -2.08
N THR A 153 4.56 4.62 -1.64
CA THR A 153 5.24 4.02 -0.49
C THR A 153 6.19 2.91 -0.93
N TYR A 154 7.49 3.15 -0.77
CA TYR A 154 8.53 2.17 -1.06
C TYR A 154 8.51 1.01 -0.06
N THR A 155 8.60 -0.22 -0.56
CA THR A 155 8.81 -1.43 0.26
C THR A 155 9.97 -2.24 -0.30
N LEU A 156 10.88 -2.68 0.56
CA LEU A 156 11.90 -3.65 0.19
C LEU A 156 11.49 -5.06 0.58
N TRP A 157 11.43 -5.97 -0.38
CA TRP A 157 11.21 -7.39 -0.14
C TRP A 157 12.53 -8.14 -0.33
N ASN A 158 12.95 -8.92 0.67
CA ASN A 158 14.18 -9.70 0.55
C ASN A 158 13.94 -10.87 -0.41
N GLN A 159 14.70 -10.93 -1.51
CA GLN A 159 14.56 -11.99 -2.52
C GLN A 159 15.52 -13.17 -2.29
N SER A 160 16.24 -13.22 -1.16
CA SER A 160 17.21 -14.29 -0.89
C SER A 160 16.54 -15.67 -0.99
N ALA A 161 17.00 -16.50 -1.93
CA ALA A 161 16.43 -17.79 -2.28
C ALA A 161 16.34 -18.79 -1.11
N ALA A 162 17.13 -18.58 -0.05
CA ALA A 162 17.22 -19.45 1.12
C ALA A 162 16.05 -19.33 2.14
N LYS A 163 15.13 -18.37 1.99
CA LYS A 163 14.02 -18.13 2.95
C LYS A 163 12.64 -17.97 2.30
N LYS A 164 12.39 -18.65 1.18
CA LYS A 164 11.19 -18.46 0.36
C LYS A 164 9.87 -18.88 1.01
N GLU A 165 9.86 -19.76 2.02
CA GLU A 165 8.58 -20.34 2.49
C GLU A 165 7.78 -19.49 3.49
N ASN A 166 8.34 -18.43 4.08
CA ASN A 166 7.66 -17.69 5.16
C ASN A 166 7.80 -16.16 5.15
N GLN A 167 8.23 -15.55 4.05
CA GLN A 167 8.42 -14.10 4.00
C GLN A 167 7.14 -13.36 3.55
N TRP A 168 6.20 -13.23 4.50
CA TRP A 168 4.91 -12.56 4.34
C TRP A 168 4.95 -11.05 4.56
N HIS A 169 6.12 -10.52 4.87
CA HIS A 169 6.32 -9.11 5.22
C HIS A 169 7.59 -8.57 4.56
N PRO A 170 7.61 -7.27 4.19
CA PRO A 170 8.82 -6.63 3.70
C PRO A 170 9.91 -6.61 4.77
N MET A 171 11.14 -6.42 4.33
CA MET A 171 12.29 -6.24 5.20
C MET A 171 12.07 -5.06 6.14
N THR A 172 12.48 -5.22 7.41
CA THR A 172 12.53 -4.12 8.37
C THR A 172 13.91 -3.50 8.38
N PHE A 173 13.98 -2.20 8.11
CA PHE A 173 15.18 -1.39 8.25
C PHE A 173 15.47 -1.17 9.74
N SER A 174 16.66 -1.59 10.18
CA SER A 174 17.25 -1.30 11.47
C SER A 174 18.11 -0.04 11.41
N TYR A 175 18.51 0.48 12.58
CA TYR A 175 19.42 1.63 12.66
C TYR A 175 20.66 1.48 11.76
N ALA A 176 21.24 0.28 11.72
CA ALA A 176 22.47 0.00 10.97
C ALA A 176 22.28 0.05 9.44
N ASN A 177 21.10 -0.33 8.93
CA ASN A 177 20.86 -0.44 7.49
C ASN A 177 19.99 0.69 6.90
N ALA A 178 19.46 1.59 7.74
CA ALA A 178 18.82 2.85 7.35
C ALA A 178 19.85 3.99 7.24
N ASN A 179 20.87 3.82 6.39
CA ASN A 179 21.91 4.84 6.19
C ASN A 179 21.54 5.84 5.07
N PRO A 180 22.18 7.03 5.02
CA PRO A 180 21.87 8.07 4.03
C PRO A 180 21.97 7.60 2.57
N GLN A 181 22.94 6.74 2.24
CA GLN A 181 23.08 6.20 0.89
C GLN A 181 21.85 5.37 0.50
N ARG A 182 21.34 4.52 1.41
CA ARG A 182 20.13 3.74 1.18
C ARG A 182 18.92 4.64 0.90
N ILE A 183 18.79 5.75 1.60
CA ILE A 183 17.71 6.72 1.37
C ILE A 183 17.88 7.43 0.03
N LYS A 184 19.11 7.81 -0.32
CA LYS A 184 19.43 8.38 -1.64
C LYS A 184 19.06 7.41 -2.77
N ASP A 185 19.34 6.11 -2.60
CA ASP A 185 18.97 5.08 -3.57
C ASP A 185 17.44 4.99 -3.73
N MET A 186 16.69 5.00 -2.63
CA MET A 186 15.21 5.01 -2.65
C MET A 186 14.67 6.24 -3.38
N LYS A 187 15.24 7.42 -3.11
CA LYS A 187 14.86 8.69 -3.74
C LYS A 187 15.20 8.74 -5.23
N GLY A 188 16.23 8.01 -5.66
CA GLY A 188 16.66 7.92 -7.05
C GLY A 188 15.81 7.02 -7.95
N ILE A 189 14.83 6.30 -7.39
CA ILE A 189 13.95 5.44 -8.19
C ILE A 189 12.97 6.31 -8.99
N ASN A 190 13.03 6.16 -10.32
CA ASN A 190 12.24 6.92 -11.29
C ASN A 190 11.25 6.07 -12.10
N HIS A 191 11.22 4.75 -11.86
CA HIS A 191 10.21 3.86 -12.44
C HIS A 191 9.91 2.65 -11.55
N VAL A 192 8.77 2.02 -11.81
CA VAL A 192 8.36 0.74 -11.22
C VAL A 192 8.06 -0.26 -12.34
N TYR A 193 8.63 -1.46 -12.24
CA TYR A 193 8.40 -2.52 -13.23
C TYR A 193 7.44 -3.59 -12.70
N TYR A 194 6.39 -3.85 -13.48
CA TYR A 194 5.33 -4.82 -13.21
C TYR A 194 5.53 -6.06 -14.09
N GLU A 195 6.23 -7.04 -13.55
CA GLU A 195 6.58 -8.29 -14.24
C GLU A 195 5.37 -9.02 -14.82
N THR A 196 4.23 -9.03 -14.13
CA THR A 196 3.02 -9.75 -14.53
C THR A 196 2.36 -9.17 -15.78
N GLU A 197 2.63 -7.91 -16.09
CA GLU A 197 2.06 -7.17 -17.22
C GLU A 197 3.12 -6.73 -18.23
N TYR A 198 4.40 -7.04 -17.97
CA TYR A 198 5.55 -6.52 -18.73
C TYR A 198 5.48 -5.00 -18.91
N ARG A 199 5.02 -4.29 -17.87
CA ARG A 199 4.74 -2.85 -17.88
C ARG A 199 5.72 -2.10 -17.02
N THR A 200 6.24 -0.99 -17.53
CA THR A 200 7.04 -0.03 -16.75
C THR A 200 6.23 1.23 -16.53
N GLU A 201 6.00 1.57 -15.26
CA GLU A 201 5.45 2.86 -14.86
C GLU A 201 6.57 3.84 -14.57
N TRP A 202 6.76 4.79 -15.47
CA TRP A 202 7.70 5.89 -15.29
C TRP A 202 7.06 6.98 -14.43
N CYS A 203 7.76 7.40 -13.39
CA CYS A 203 7.23 8.35 -12.43
C CYS A 203 7.41 9.77 -12.96
N HIS A 204 6.44 10.24 -13.72
CA HIS A 204 6.45 11.57 -14.31
C HIS A 204 5.28 12.40 -13.78
N SER A 205 5.48 13.71 -13.71
CA SER A 205 4.42 14.71 -13.62
C SER A 205 4.50 15.55 -14.88
N ASN A 206 3.51 15.39 -15.77
CA ASN A 206 3.58 15.88 -17.15
C ASN A 206 4.86 15.39 -17.86
N SER A 207 5.68 16.31 -18.35
CA SER A 207 6.95 16.03 -19.02
C SER A 207 8.15 15.97 -18.07
N THR A 208 7.95 16.13 -16.76
CA THR A 208 9.03 16.22 -15.78
C THR A 208 9.17 14.92 -15.01
N SER A 209 10.40 14.42 -14.91
CA SER A 209 10.72 13.27 -14.06
C SER A 209 10.57 13.65 -12.59
N VAL A 210 9.83 12.83 -11.84
CA VAL A 210 9.58 13.01 -10.41
C VAL A 210 9.90 11.72 -9.65
N PRO A 211 10.20 11.79 -8.34
CA PRO A 211 10.41 10.59 -7.54
C PRO A 211 9.19 9.67 -7.55
N CYS A 212 9.42 8.36 -7.58
CA CYS A 212 8.33 7.38 -7.47
C CYS A 212 7.73 7.28 -6.08
N PHE A 213 8.55 7.47 -5.05
CA PHE A 213 8.16 7.22 -3.66
C PHE A 213 8.35 8.47 -2.82
N LEU A 214 7.33 8.80 -2.02
CA LEU A 214 7.38 9.88 -1.02
C LEU A 214 7.56 9.33 0.40
N PHE A 215 7.20 8.07 0.59
CA PHE A 215 7.30 7.36 1.87
C PHE A 215 8.08 6.06 1.69
N ALA A 216 8.61 5.53 2.78
CA ALA A 216 9.25 4.22 2.78
C ALA A 216 8.88 3.41 4.03
N ARG A 217 8.88 2.07 3.88
CA ARG A 217 8.62 1.11 4.95
C ARG A 217 9.38 -0.21 4.73
N LYS A 218 9.64 -1.04 5.73
CA LYS A 218 9.25 -0.91 7.15
C LYS A 218 10.45 -0.45 7.99
N PHE A 219 10.33 0.57 8.82
CA PHE A 219 11.41 1.04 9.67
C PHE A 219 11.17 0.64 11.13
N SER A 220 12.22 0.20 11.82
CA SER A 220 12.22 0.14 13.29
C SER A 220 12.24 1.55 13.88
N GLN A 221 11.85 1.70 15.15
CA GLN A 221 11.88 3.00 15.82
C GLN A 221 13.28 3.65 15.77
N GLY A 222 14.34 2.90 16.08
CA GLY A 222 15.71 3.42 16.00
C GLY A 222 16.10 3.85 14.59
N ALA A 223 15.67 3.11 13.56
CA ALA A 223 15.91 3.48 12.18
C ALA A 223 15.15 4.76 11.78
N ALA A 224 13.89 4.90 12.19
CA ALA A 224 13.09 6.07 11.92
C ALA A 224 13.68 7.32 12.60
N MET A 225 14.05 7.21 13.88
CA MET A 225 14.67 8.30 14.62
C MET A 225 15.96 8.78 13.98
N ARG A 226 16.81 7.84 13.51
CA ARG A 226 18.03 8.18 12.76
C ARG A 226 17.74 9.07 11.55
N LEU A 227 16.70 8.74 10.77
CA LEU A 227 16.36 9.49 9.56
C LEU A 227 15.80 10.87 9.86
N LEU A 228 15.06 11.01 10.96
CA LEU A 228 14.49 12.27 11.40
C LEU A 228 15.55 13.19 12.05
N SER A 229 16.53 12.61 12.76
CA SER A 229 17.56 13.38 13.48
C SER A 229 18.78 13.72 12.64
N GLU A 230 19.19 12.88 11.68
CA GLU A 230 20.36 13.13 10.81
C GLU A 230 20.02 14.06 9.62
N GLU A 231 18.96 14.87 9.72
CA GLU A 231 18.51 15.87 8.71
C GLU A 231 18.29 15.33 7.29
N VAL A 232 18.14 14.01 7.13
CA VAL A 232 17.98 13.36 5.81
C VAL A 232 16.69 13.80 5.09
N ILE A 233 15.74 14.36 5.85
CA ILE A 233 14.40 14.79 5.40
C ILE A 233 14.21 16.32 5.54
N GLY A 234 15.26 17.08 5.92
CA GLY A 234 15.19 18.51 6.26
C GLY A 234 15.01 18.73 7.77
N HIS A 235 15.31 19.94 8.27
CA HIS A 235 15.26 20.27 9.70
C HIS A 235 13.91 19.85 10.33
N PHE A 236 13.98 18.91 11.27
CA PHE A 236 12.88 18.53 12.14
C PHE A 236 13.26 19.04 13.53
N GLU A 237 12.64 20.13 13.98
CA GLU A 237 12.86 20.64 15.33
C GLU A 237 12.23 19.68 16.34
N VAL A 238 13.07 18.87 16.99
CA VAL A 238 12.67 17.90 18.03
C VAL A 238 12.03 18.60 19.24
N SER A 239 12.30 19.89 19.44
CA SER A 239 11.68 20.75 20.45
C SER A 239 10.15 20.77 20.35
N ALA A 240 9.59 20.66 19.15
CA ALA A 240 8.13 20.71 18.94
C ALA A 240 7.37 19.49 19.51
N MET A 241 8.06 18.42 19.92
CA MET A 241 7.42 17.25 20.55
C MET A 241 7.46 17.27 22.09
N LEU A 242 8.20 18.21 22.69
CA LEU A 242 8.38 18.27 24.15
C LEU A 242 7.47 19.29 24.84
N ASP A 243 6.73 20.10 24.08
CA ASP A 243 5.74 21.02 24.64
C ASP A 243 4.38 20.31 24.79
N THR A 244 4.25 19.53 25.87
CA THR A 244 2.92 19.25 26.45
C THR A 244 2.41 20.51 27.14
N PRO A 245 1.23 21.04 26.79
CA PRO A 245 0.65 22.15 27.52
C PRO A 245 0.21 21.67 28.92
N LEU A 246 0.68 22.41 29.94
CA LEU A 246 0.16 22.39 31.31
C LEU A 246 -1.27 22.95 31.35
#